data_AF-A0A1V5ULX8-F1
#
_entry.id   AF-A0A1V5ULX8-F1
#
_cell.length_a   1.000
_cell.length_b   1.000
_cell.length_c   1.000
_cell.angle_alpha   90.00
_cell.angle_beta   90.00
_cell.angle_gamma   90.00
#
_symmetry.space_group_name_H-M   'P 1'
#
loop_
_entity.id
_entity.type
_entity.pdbx_description
1 polymer ?
#
loop_
_entity_poly.entity_id
_entity_poly.type
_entity_poly.pdbx_seq_one_letter_code
_entity_poly.pdbx_strand_id
1 'polypeptide(L)'
;MFTFNDSRYTHMPFAATGPDGDPEEFCCIPVNGLWKLYHFTGKRWKRVRTGLPDDAFECGPTAEFEDGMWKISFVAGGAKSARQFKLYRMLGFDADPMVQVAADVGFVWKDRVVHAGRRGPVTIIEPGRTVTLTLPGVEFLYRVSYDPFQPNRLLISGQLPGGEVFSWAYRSGMKILKEVIADGIPAYKCAFYEGNCYYAKREAGFEERRIVKAESLELNELPAEEHIVETEAFTHARHENPEFE
;
A
#
# COMPACT_ATOMS: atom_id res chain seq x y z
N MET A 1 7.27 3.28 17.45
CA MET A 1 7.03 2.81 16.08
C MET A 1 7.71 3.76 15.10
N PHE A 2 8.34 3.22 14.08
CA PHE A 2 9.08 3.89 13.01
C PHE A 2 10.18 4.83 13.52
N THR A 3 10.96 4.35 14.49
CA THR A 3 12.08 5.11 15.04
C THR A 3 13.37 4.77 14.29
N PHE A 4 14.08 5.81 13.84
CA PHE A 4 15.35 5.70 13.15
C PHE A 4 16.40 6.56 13.88
N ASN A 5 17.51 5.95 14.28
CA ASN A 5 18.55 6.60 15.09
C ASN A 5 19.68 7.21 14.23
N ASP A 6 19.44 7.43 12.95
CA ASP A 6 20.41 7.97 12.00
C ASP A 6 19.73 8.93 11.01
N SER A 7 20.42 9.32 9.93
CA SER A 7 19.95 10.25 8.89
C SER A 7 19.48 9.56 7.60
N ARG A 8 19.23 8.24 7.61
CA ARG A 8 18.80 7.54 6.39
C ARG A 8 17.41 8.00 5.93
N TYR A 9 17.21 8.04 4.62
CA TYR A 9 15.88 8.18 4.03
C TYR A 9 15.07 6.90 4.21
N THR A 10 13.77 7.06 4.38
CA THR A 10 12.81 5.96 4.59
C THR A 10 11.47 6.33 3.99
N HIS A 11 10.75 5.35 3.43
CA HIS A 11 9.40 5.59 2.91
C HIS A 11 8.52 4.33 2.96
N MET A 12 7.25 4.48 2.55
CA MET A 12 6.23 3.43 2.58
C MET A 12 6.09 2.70 3.94
N PRO A 13 5.83 3.43 5.05
CA PRO A 13 5.58 2.80 6.34
C PRO A 13 4.40 1.83 6.25
N PHE A 14 4.45 0.69 6.89
CA PHE A 14 3.29 -0.16 7.11
C PHE A 14 3.48 -0.93 8.41
N ALA A 15 2.42 -1.08 9.19
CA ALA A 15 2.47 -1.87 10.41
C ALA A 15 1.28 -2.83 10.44
N ALA A 16 1.47 -3.99 11.03
CA ALA A 16 0.41 -4.96 11.29
C ALA A 16 0.65 -5.62 12.65
N THR A 17 -0.42 -6.16 13.23
CA THR A 17 -0.37 -6.87 14.49
C THR A 17 0.33 -8.21 14.29
N GLY A 18 1.41 -8.44 15.05
CA GLY A 18 2.16 -9.69 15.08
C GLY A 18 1.50 -10.76 15.97
N PRO A 19 2.15 -11.93 16.12
CA PRO A 19 1.62 -13.07 16.89
C PRO A 19 1.27 -12.72 18.34
N ASP A 20 2.05 -11.84 18.97
CA ASP A 20 1.92 -11.49 20.39
C ASP A 20 1.05 -10.24 20.62
N GLY A 21 0.40 -9.72 19.58
CA GLY A 21 -0.36 -8.47 19.64
C GLY A 21 0.50 -7.21 19.44
N ASP A 22 1.82 -7.34 19.53
CA ASP A 22 2.75 -6.24 19.26
C ASP A 22 2.80 -5.87 17.77
N PRO A 23 3.07 -4.60 17.43
CA PRO A 23 3.23 -4.19 16.04
C PRO A 23 4.50 -4.75 15.42
N GLU A 24 4.38 -5.31 14.22
CA GLU A 24 5.50 -5.51 13.30
C GLU A 24 5.50 -4.39 12.27
N GLU A 25 6.65 -3.74 12.11
CA GLU A 25 6.80 -2.57 11.25
C GLU A 25 7.54 -2.93 9.97
N PHE A 26 7.11 -2.38 8.85
CA PHE A 26 7.68 -2.57 7.52
C PHE A 26 7.90 -1.22 6.84
N CYS A 27 8.99 -1.09 6.10
CA CYS A 27 9.24 0.09 5.27
C CYS A 27 10.18 -0.24 4.11
N CYS A 28 10.48 0.75 3.27
CA CYS A 28 11.61 0.68 2.35
C CYS A 28 12.73 1.64 2.78
N ILE A 29 13.96 1.15 2.66
CA ILE A 29 15.21 1.86 2.98
C ILE A 29 16.13 1.77 1.76
N PRO A 30 16.83 2.85 1.36
CA PRO A 30 17.66 2.81 0.18
C PRO A 30 18.97 2.07 0.46
N VAL A 31 19.37 1.22 -0.47
CA VAL A 31 20.67 0.52 -0.51
C VAL A 31 21.26 0.79 -1.88
N ASN A 32 22.40 1.49 -1.93
CA ASN A 32 23.06 1.88 -3.19
C ASN A 32 22.12 2.60 -4.19
N GLY A 33 21.25 3.48 -3.68
CA GLY A 33 20.29 4.24 -4.49
C GLY A 33 19.02 3.48 -4.88
N LEU A 34 18.85 2.23 -4.43
CA LEU A 34 17.68 1.40 -4.71
C LEU A 34 16.88 1.15 -3.44
N TRP A 35 15.57 1.37 -3.50
CA TRP A 35 14.68 1.07 -2.38
C TRP A 35 14.58 -0.44 -2.18
N LYS A 36 14.77 -0.88 -0.93
CA LYS A 36 14.72 -2.29 -0.52
C LYS A 36 13.79 -2.45 0.69
N LEU A 37 13.18 -3.62 0.82
CA LEU A 37 12.24 -3.93 1.90
C LEU A 37 12.95 -4.24 3.21
N TYR A 38 12.42 -3.66 4.29
CA TYR A 38 12.88 -3.90 5.65
C TYR A 38 11.69 -4.13 6.57
N HIS A 39 11.93 -4.91 7.62
CA HIS A 39 11.03 -5.03 8.76
C HIS A 39 11.78 -4.78 10.08
N PHE A 40 11.06 -4.35 11.12
CA PHE A 40 11.66 -4.04 12.42
C PHE A 40 11.52 -5.20 13.39
N THR A 41 12.66 -5.80 13.76
CA THR A 41 12.74 -6.98 14.66
C THR A 41 12.52 -6.65 16.15
N GLY A 42 11.87 -5.54 16.48
CA GLY A 42 11.80 -4.99 17.84
C GLY A 42 13.10 -4.32 18.35
N LYS A 43 14.25 -4.62 17.72
CA LYS A 43 15.56 -4.02 18.07
C LYS A 43 16.22 -3.29 16.92
N ARG A 44 16.05 -3.78 15.69
CA ARG A 44 16.70 -3.22 14.51
C ARG A 44 15.90 -3.49 13.24
N TRP A 45 16.11 -2.64 12.25
CA TRP A 45 15.67 -2.84 10.88
C TRP A 45 16.49 -3.95 10.21
N LYS A 46 15.80 -4.99 9.75
CA LYS A 46 16.37 -6.15 9.05
C LYS A 46 15.83 -6.18 7.61
N ARG A 47 16.72 -6.37 6.63
CA ARG A 47 16.34 -6.52 5.22
C ARG A 47 15.52 -7.79 5.03
N VAL A 48 14.39 -7.70 4.35
CA VAL A 48 13.64 -8.86 3.87
C VAL A 48 14.37 -9.42 2.64
N ARG A 49 14.73 -10.70 2.65
CA ARG A 49 15.49 -11.32 1.55
C ARG A 49 14.52 -11.86 0.52
N THR A 50 14.26 -11.07 -0.51
CA THR A 50 13.31 -11.41 -1.58
C THR A 50 13.89 -12.34 -2.65
N GLY A 51 15.21 -12.51 -2.73
CA GLY A 51 15.86 -13.28 -3.80
C GLY A 51 15.77 -12.64 -5.19
N LEU A 52 15.14 -11.47 -5.32
CA LEU A 52 15.07 -10.70 -6.55
C LEU A 52 16.45 -10.11 -6.91
N PRO A 53 16.69 -9.73 -8.18
CA PRO A 53 17.95 -9.12 -8.60
C PRO A 53 18.34 -7.93 -7.71
N ASP A 54 19.62 -7.80 -7.41
CA ASP A 54 20.12 -6.73 -6.54
C ASP A 54 19.80 -5.33 -7.07
N ASP A 55 19.71 -5.18 -8.40
CA ASP A 55 19.36 -3.93 -9.07
C ASP A 55 17.84 -3.66 -9.22
N ALA A 56 16.98 -4.52 -8.66
CA ALA A 56 15.54 -4.28 -8.58
C ALA A 56 15.19 -3.25 -7.48
N PHE A 57 14.19 -2.42 -7.73
CA PHE A 57 13.50 -1.71 -6.65
C PHE A 57 12.50 -2.65 -6.00
N GLU A 58 12.39 -2.61 -4.67
CA GLU A 58 11.45 -3.40 -3.87
C GLU A 58 10.77 -2.47 -2.86
N CYS A 59 9.46 -2.28 -2.98
CA CYS A 59 8.77 -1.31 -2.13
C CYS A 59 7.26 -1.51 -1.99
N GLY A 60 6.62 -0.60 -1.25
CA GLY A 60 5.19 -0.67 -0.92
C GLY A 60 4.83 -1.89 -0.07
N PRO A 61 5.57 -2.21 1.01
CA PRO A 61 5.23 -3.36 1.82
C PRO A 61 3.84 -3.21 2.42
N THR A 62 3.12 -4.31 2.45
CA THR A 62 2.06 -4.59 3.41
C THR A 62 2.24 -6.02 3.92
N ALA A 63 1.65 -6.32 5.07
CA ALA A 63 1.79 -7.64 5.67
C ALA A 63 0.59 -7.97 6.54
N GLU A 64 0.34 -9.26 6.70
CA GLU A 64 -0.60 -9.80 7.68
C GLU A 64 0.04 -11.01 8.35
N PHE A 65 -0.29 -11.25 9.61
CA PHE A 65 0.06 -12.48 10.31
C PHE A 65 -1.19 -13.34 10.41
N GLU A 66 -1.18 -14.49 9.75
CA GLU A 66 -2.30 -15.42 9.72
C GLU A 66 -1.76 -16.84 9.65
N ASP A 67 -2.41 -17.79 10.34
CA ASP A 67 -2.02 -19.20 10.38
C ASP A 67 -0.57 -19.45 10.84
N GLY A 68 -0.09 -18.62 11.79
CA GLY A 68 1.27 -18.72 12.33
C GLY A 68 2.36 -18.23 11.37
N MET A 69 1.99 -17.52 10.30
CA MET A 69 2.92 -17.10 9.26
C MET A 69 2.69 -15.66 8.81
N TRP A 70 3.80 -14.94 8.58
CA TRP A 70 3.76 -13.65 7.92
C TRP A 70 3.49 -13.81 6.43
N LYS A 71 2.42 -13.20 5.93
CA LYS A 71 2.11 -13.10 4.51
C LYS A 71 2.43 -11.65 4.09
N ILE A 72 3.48 -11.46 3.32
CA ILE A 72 4.03 -10.13 2.98
C ILE A 72 3.76 -9.86 1.51
N SER A 73 3.26 -8.69 1.17
CA SER A 73 3.13 -8.27 -0.23
C SER A 73 3.87 -6.97 -0.49
N PHE A 74 4.36 -6.82 -1.72
CA PHE A 74 5.17 -5.68 -2.14
C PHE A 74 5.24 -5.60 -3.66
N VAL A 75 5.57 -4.42 -4.18
CA VAL A 75 5.84 -4.22 -5.61
C VAL A 75 7.34 -4.21 -5.84
N ALA A 76 7.80 -4.92 -6.88
CA ALA A 76 9.20 -4.90 -7.27
C ALA A 76 9.40 -4.94 -8.79
N GLY A 77 10.51 -4.38 -9.28
CA GLY A 77 10.82 -4.30 -10.70
C GLY A 77 11.99 -3.36 -11.01
N GLY A 78 12.15 -3.01 -12.29
CA GLY A 78 13.18 -2.08 -12.76
C GLY A 78 14.59 -2.67 -12.97
N ALA A 79 14.81 -3.93 -12.59
CA ALA A 79 16.06 -4.64 -12.82
C ALA A 79 16.42 -4.71 -14.31
N LYS A 80 17.71 -4.72 -14.66
CA LYS A 80 18.15 -4.81 -16.06
C LYS A 80 17.62 -6.07 -16.75
N SER A 81 17.56 -7.19 -16.04
CA SER A 81 17.05 -8.47 -16.53
C SER A 81 15.52 -8.52 -16.62
N ALA A 82 14.81 -7.68 -15.86
CA ALA A 82 13.35 -7.65 -15.79
C ALA A 82 12.86 -6.25 -15.42
N ARG A 83 12.54 -5.45 -16.45
CA ARG A 83 12.17 -4.03 -16.27
C ARG A 83 10.79 -3.81 -15.67
N GLN A 84 9.84 -4.70 -15.98
CA GLN A 84 8.44 -4.54 -15.57
C GLN A 84 8.27 -4.67 -14.05
N PHE A 85 7.46 -3.78 -13.47
CA PHE A 85 7.04 -3.88 -12.08
C PHE A 85 5.88 -4.85 -11.90
N LYS A 86 5.94 -5.63 -10.83
CA LYS A 86 4.93 -6.64 -10.47
C LYS A 86 4.64 -6.57 -8.97
N LEU A 87 3.41 -6.89 -8.60
CA LEU A 87 3.02 -7.18 -7.23
C LEU A 87 3.42 -8.63 -6.90
N TYR A 88 4.11 -8.81 -5.78
CA TYR A 88 4.54 -10.10 -5.25
C TYR A 88 3.88 -10.37 -3.90
N ARG A 89 3.78 -11.65 -3.56
CA ARG A 89 3.43 -12.15 -2.23
C ARG A 89 4.49 -13.15 -1.77
N MET A 90 4.98 -13.02 -0.54
CA MET A 90 5.82 -13.98 0.16
C MET A 90 5.04 -14.60 1.32
N LEU A 91 5.22 -15.90 1.52
CA LEU A 91 4.63 -16.66 2.63
C LEU A 91 5.74 -17.01 3.63
N GLY A 92 6.08 -16.03 4.47
CA GLY A 92 7.22 -16.04 5.39
C GLY A 92 8.38 -15.19 4.89
N PHE A 93 9.26 -14.79 5.81
CA PHE A 93 10.42 -13.93 5.50
C PHE A 93 11.50 -14.61 4.65
N ASP A 94 11.53 -15.95 4.66
CA ASP A 94 12.53 -16.77 3.97
C ASP A 94 11.97 -17.49 2.73
N ALA A 95 10.73 -17.20 2.34
CA ALA A 95 10.08 -17.81 1.18
C ALA A 95 10.37 -17.05 -0.12
N ASP A 96 10.32 -17.77 -1.25
CA ASP A 96 10.43 -17.15 -2.56
C ASP A 96 9.18 -16.30 -2.88
N PRO A 97 9.34 -15.12 -3.51
CA PRO A 97 8.23 -14.25 -3.84
C PRO A 97 7.42 -14.78 -5.03
N MET A 98 6.12 -14.86 -4.85
CA MET A 98 5.16 -15.30 -5.87
C MET A 98 4.57 -14.08 -6.59
N VAL A 99 4.75 -14.03 -7.91
CA VAL A 99 4.11 -13.00 -8.75
C VAL A 99 2.59 -13.14 -8.66
N GLN A 100 1.92 -12.01 -8.40
CA GLN A 100 0.46 -11.93 -8.39
C GLN A 100 -0.04 -11.33 -9.70
N VAL A 101 0.48 -10.15 -10.07
CA VAL A 101 0.07 -9.40 -11.26
C VAL A 101 1.10 -8.32 -11.60
N ALA A 102 1.11 -7.84 -12.84
CA ALA A 102 1.84 -6.63 -13.20
C ALA A 102 1.21 -5.41 -12.53
N ALA A 103 2.00 -4.60 -11.83
CA ALA A 103 1.51 -3.48 -11.04
C ALA A 103 2.63 -2.52 -10.68
N ASP A 104 2.33 -1.23 -10.62
CA ASP A 104 3.22 -0.19 -10.07
C ASP A 104 2.90 0.10 -8.60
N VAL A 105 1.65 -0.16 -8.18
CA VAL A 105 1.17 -0.03 -6.81
C VAL A 105 0.18 -1.15 -6.50
N GLY A 106 0.10 -1.57 -5.23
CA GLY A 106 -0.86 -2.58 -4.82
C GLY A 106 -0.43 -3.35 -3.58
N PHE A 107 -1.30 -4.25 -3.14
CA PHE A 107 -1.07 -5.17 -2.04
C PHE A 107 -1.93 -6.43 -2.18
N VAL A 108 -1.57 -7.45 -1.43
CA VAL A 108 -2.40 -8.62 -1.16
C VAL A 108 -2.72 -8.68 0.32
N TRP A 109 -3.99 -8.92 0.64
CA TRP A 109 -4.48 -9.17 1.98
C TRP A 109 -5.48 -10.32 1.91
N LYS A 110 -5.20 -11.45 2.57
CA LYS A 110 -5.96 -12.69 2.44
C LYS A 110 -6.11 -13.15 1.00
N ASP A 111 -7.33 -13.22 0.48
CA ASP A 111 -7.71 -13.55 -0.90
C ASP A 111 -7.97 -12.30 -1.76
N ARG A 112 -7.81 -11.11 -1.18
CA ARG A 112 -7.99 -9.83 -1.86
C ARG A 112 -6.68 -9.37 -2.49
N VAL A 113 -6.73 -9.08 -3.78
CA VAL A 113 -5.61 -8.49 -4.53
C VAL A 113 -6.02 -7.09 -4.99
N VAL A 114 -5.34 -6.06 -4.48
CA VAL A 114 -5.55 -4.67 -4.89
C VAL A 114 -4.34 -4.22 -5.68
N HIS A 115 -4.52 -3.73 -6.90
CA HIS A 115 -3.40 -3.31 -7.73
C HIS A 115 -3.78 -2.24 -8.75
N ALA A 116 -2.77 -1.51 -9.23
CA ALA A 116 -2.90 -0.59 -10.34
C ALA A 116 -1.56 -0.40 -11.07
N GLY A 117 -1.64 -0.01 -12.33
CA GLY A 117 -0.53 0.70 -12.98
C GLY A 117 -0.41 2.13 -12.46
N ARG A 118 0.65 2.83 -12.84
CA ARG A 118 0.95 4.20 -12.37
C ARG A 118 -0.18 5.19 -12.66
N ARG A 119 -1.05 4.96 -13.64
CA ARG A 119 -2.16 5.86 -14.02
C ARG A 119 -3.54 5.31 -13.66
N GLY A 120 -3.60 4.25 -12.86
CA GLY A 120 -4.86 3.58 -12.57
C GLY A 120 -5.43 2.77 -13.75
N PRO A 121 -6.71 2.36 -13.68
CA PRO A 121 -7.55 2.41 -12.48
C PRO A 121 -7.01 1.50 -11.36
N VAL A 122 -7.50 1.68 -10.13
CA VAL A 122 -7.25 0.73 -9.04
C VAL A 122 -8.23 -0.43 -9.16
N THR A 123 -7.71 -1.63 -9.32
CA THR A 123 -8.50 -2.87 -9.39
C THR A 123 -8.44 -3.59 -8.06
N ILE A 124 -9.59 -4.01 -7.56
CA ILE A 124 -9.76 -4.81 -6.34
C ILE A 124 -10.37 -6.14 -6.78
N ILE A 125 -9.61 -7.22 -6.67
CA ILE A 125 -10.05 -8.58 -6.96
C ILE A 125 -10.32 -9.26 -5.62
N GLU A 126 -11.54 -9.76 -5.47
CA GLU A 126 -12.01 -10.50 -4.29
C GLU A 126 -12.73 -11.78 -4.76
N PRO A 127 -12.96 -12.76 -3.88
CA PRO A 127 -13.80 -13.91 -4.22
C PRO A 127 -15.17 -13.45 -4.74
N GLY A 128 -15.56 -13.93 -5.92
CA GLY A 128 -16.88 -13.68 -6.49
C GLY A 128 -17.07 -12.31 -7.17
N ARG A 129 -16.10 -11.38 -7.08
CA ARG A 129 -16.24 -10.04 -7.68
C ARG A 129 -14.92 -9.34 -8.00
N THR A 130 -15.01 -8.37 -8.90
CA THR A 130 -13.96 -7.40 -9.19
C THR A 130 -14.54 -6.01 -9.11
N VAL A 131 -13.92 -5.14 -8.33
CA VAL A 131 -14.26 -3.71 -8.22
C VAL A 131 -13.18 -2.90 -8.92
N THR A 132 -13.58 -1.95 -9.75
CA THR A 132 -12.68 -1.03 -10.44
C THR A 132 -12.94 0.39 -9.94
N LEU A 133 -11.90 1.04 -9.43
CA LEU A 133 -11.92 2.43 -9.02
C LEU A 133 -11.19 3.26 -10.08
N THR A 134 -11.93 4.07 -10.81
CA THR A 134 -11.36 5.10 -11.68
C THR A 134 -11.25 6.38 -10.88
N LEU A 135 -10.09 7.05 -10.92
CA LEU A 135 -9.81 8.28 -10.18
C LEU A 135 -9.62 9.42 -11.20
N PRO A 136 -10.70 10.06 -11.70
CA PRO A 136 -10.58 11.17 -12.64
C PRO A 136 -9.70 12.29 -12.07
N GLY A 137 -8.86 12.89 -12.91
CA GLY A 137 -7.99 13.98 -12.49
C GLY A 137 -6.77 13.55 -11.66
N VAL A 138 -6.55 12.25 -11.41
CA VAL A 138 -5.29 11.75 -10.86
C VAL A 138 -4.28 11.52 -11.98
N GLU A 139 -3.09 12.11 -11.88
CA GLU A 139 -2.02 11.94 -12.87
C GLU A 139 -1.24 10.66 -12.64
N PHE A 140 -0.82 10.44 -11.39
CA PHE A 140 -0.02 9.28 -10.98
C PHE A 140 -0.44 8.73 -9.62
N LEU A 141 -0.45 7.42 -9.50
CA LEU A 141 -0.52 6.69 -8.24
C LEU A 141 0.91 6.38 -7.76
N TYR A 142 1.14 6.62 -6.48
CA TYR A 142 2.42 6.36 -5.82
C TYR A 142 2.33 5.26 -4.77
N ARG A 143 1.17 5.07 -4.14
CA ARG A 143 0.93 3.95 -3.23
C ARG A 143 -0.56 3.63 -3.14
N VAL A 144 -0.85 2.35 -3.04
CA VAL A 144 -2.11 1.83 -2.53
C VAL A 144 -1.78 0.81 -1.43
N SER A 145 -2.32 1.00 -0.23
CA SER A 145 -2.23 0.08 0.91
C SER A 145 -3.55 0.08 1.67
N TYR A 146 -3.59 -0.52 2.87
CA TYR A 146 -4.79 -0.57 3.72
C TYR A 146 -4.47 -0.22 5.17
N ASP A 147 -5.51 0.11 5.92
CA ASP A 147 -5.48 0.19 7.39
C ASP A 147 -5.64 -1.23 7.97
N PRO A 148 -4.67 -1.76 8.74
CA PRO A 148 -4.73 -3.13 9.28
C PRO A 148 -5.93 -3.37 10.20
N PHE A 149 -6.48 -2.32 10.82
CA PHE A 149 -7.67 -2.40 11.68
C PHE A 149 -8.98 -2.17 10.90
N GLN A 150 -8.88 -1.68 9.66
CA GLN A 150 -10.01 -1.50 8.76
C GLN A 150 -9.60 -1.85 7.32
N PRO A 151 -9.40 -3.14 6.99
CA PRO A 151 -8.78 -3.53 5.71
C PRO A 151 -9.57 -3.14 4.46
N ASN A 152 -10.86 -2.82 4.60
CA ASN A 152 -11.69 -2.26 3.53
C ASN A 152 -11.39 -0.77 3.23
N ARG A 153 -10.69 -0.08 4.12
CA ARG A 153 -10.20 1.29 3.94
C ARG A 153 -8.87 1.27 3.21
N LEU A 154 -8.91 1.61 1.92
CA LEU A 154 -7.74 1.82 1.10
C LEU A 154 -7.08 3.15 1.45
N LEU A 155 -5.75 3.13 1.54
CA LEU A 155 -4.90 4.31 1.67
C LEU A 155 -4.23 4.54 0.32
N ILE A 156 -4.60 5.62 -0.36
CA ILE A 156 -4.20 5.92 -1.73
C ILE A 156 -3.43 7.22 -1.70
N SER A 157 -2.21 7.25 -2.23
CA SER A 157 -1.48 8.50 -2.42
C SER A 157 -0.91 8.58 -3.81
N GLY A 158 -0.80 9.80 -4.31
CA GLY A 158 -0.49 10.04 -5.70
C GLY A 158 -0.17 11.50 -5.96
N GLN A 159 -0.25 11.87 -7.22
CA GLN A 159 -0.11 13.24 -7.70
C GLN A 159 -1.24 13.60 -8.65
N LEU A 160 -1.72 14.82 -8.52
CA LEU A 160 -2.62 15.50 -9.45
C LEU A 160 -1.82 16.22 -10.55
N PRO A 161 -2.45 16.56 -11.68
CA PRO A 161 -1.84 17.41 -12.70
C PRO A 161 -1.23 18.67 -12.09
N GLY A 162 0.03 18.96 -12.44
CA GLY A 162 0.76 20.10 -11.90
C GLY A 162 1.68 19.79 -10.72
N GLY A 163 1.75 18.53 -10.27
CA GLY A 163 2.74 18.11 -9.27
C GLY A 163 2.23 18.09 -7.82
N GLU A 164 0.98 18.50 -7.60
CA GLU A 164 0.37 18.49 -6.27
C GLU A 164 0.17 17.06 -5.78
N VAL A 165 0.58 16.79 -4.54
CA VAL A 165 0.48 15.47 -3.91
C VAL A 165 -0.87 15.36 -3.23
N PHE A 166 -1.54 14.22 -3.37
CA PHE A 166 -2.73 13.90 -2.58
C PHE A 166 -2.53 12.66 -1.71
N SER A 167 -3.33 12.54 -0.66
CA SER A 167 -3.45 11.35 0.16
C SER A 167 -4.90 11.16 0.58
N TRP A 168 -5.47 10.02 0.21
CA TRP A 168 -6.89 9.71 0.40
C TRP A 168 -7.05 8.39 1.16
N ALA A 169 -8.08 8.35 2.01
CA ALA A 169 -8.60 7.15 2.62
C ALA A 169 -9.98 6.85 2.03
N TYR A 170 -10.13 5.74 1.32
CA TYR A 170 -11.35 5.37 0.63
C TYR A 170 -11.89 4.02 1.11
N ARG A 171 -13.19 3.97 1.47
CA ARG A 171 -13.88 2.71 1.76
C ARG A 171 -14.79 2.34 0.59
N SER A 172 -14.32 1.37 -0.20
CA SER A 172 -15.07 0.82 -1.34
C SER A 172 -16.41 0.20 -0.87
N GLY A 173 -17.45 0.28 -1.71
CA GLY A 173 -18.82 -0.13 -1.40
C GLY A 173 -19.58 0.86 -0.50
N MET A 174 -18.90 1.52 0.45
CA MET A 174 -19.50 2.55 1.31
C MET A 174 -19.45 3.95 0.67
N LYS A 175 -18.61 4.13 -0.35
CA LYS A 175 -18.34 5.44 -1.00
C LYS A 175 -17.95 6.54 -0.01
N ILE A 176 -17.21 6.17 1.05
CA ILE A 176 -16.67 7.13 2.02
C ILE A 176 -15.25 7.47 1.58
N LEU A 177 -15.04 8.72 1.15
CA LEU A 177 -13.74 9.27 0.79
C LEU A 177 -13.34 10.34 1.80
N LYS A 178 -12.12 10.25 2.30
CA LYS A 178 -11.52 11.29 3.13
C LYS A 178 -10.16 11.68 2.60
N GLU A 179 -9.86 12.95 2.60
CA GLU A 179 -8.50 13.44 2.51
C GLU A 179 -7.76 13.17 3.82
N VAL A 180 -6.50 12.76 3.73
CA VAL A 180 -5.65 12.48 4.88
C VAL A 180 -4.55 13.54 4.96
N ILE A 181 -4.68 14.46 5.91
CA ILE A 181 -3.72 15.52 6.16
C ILE A 181 -2.99 15.23 7.48
N ALA A 182 -1.66 15.20 7.42
CA ALA A 182 -0.79 15.04 8.58
C ALA A 182 0.11 16.27 8.70
N ASP A 183 0.14 16.90 9.87
CA ASP A 183 0.94 18.09 10.14
C ASP A 183 0.70 19.23 9.11
N GLY A 184 -0.56 19.40 8.68
CA GLY A 184 -0.97 20.43 7.72
C GLY A 184 -0.62 20.15 6.25
N ILE A 185 -0.10 18.96 5.91
CA ILE A 185 0.20 18.55 4.53
C ILE A 185 -0.41 17.18 4.19
N PRO A 186 -0.64 16.86 2.90
CA PRO A 186 -1.07 15.52 2.50
C PRO A 186 -0.15 14.43 3.05
N ALA A 187 -0.74 13.46 3.75
CA ALA A 187 -0.02 12.38 4.43
C ALA A 187 0.53 11.37 3.41
N TYR A 188 1.58 11.77 2.70
CA TYR A 188 2.13 11.05 1.56
C TYR A 188 2.57 9.63 1.93
N LYS A 189 2.09 8.64 1.17
CA LYS A 189 2.39 7.22 1.39
C LYS A 189 2.13 6.79 2.84
N CYS A 190 1.08 7.28 3.50
CA CYS A 190 0.85 7.01 4.92
C CYS A 190 0.50 5.56 5.26
N ALA A 191 0.60 5.24 6.55
CA ALA A 191 0.01 4.06 7.18
C ALA A 191 -0.63 4.44 8.51
N PHE A 192 -1.66 3.68 8.87
CA PHE A 192 -2.33 3.77 10.16
C PHE A 192 -1.97 2.58 11.04
N TYR A 193 -1.81 2.83 12.34
CA TYR A 193 -1.75 1.78 13.35
C TYR A 193 -2.30 2.30 14.68
N GLU A 194 -3.33 1.65 15.21
CA GLU A 194 -3.99 2.03 16.47
C GLU A 194 -4.35 3.53 16.54
N GLY A 195 -4.92 4.06 15.45
CA GLY A 195 -5.32 5.46 15.34
C GLY A 195 -4.18 6.46 15.09
N ASN A 196 -2.91 6.04 15.18
CA ASN A 196 -1.77 6.88 14.82
C ASN A 196 -1.54 6.86 13.30
N CYS A 197 -1.15 8.01 12.73
CA CYS A 197 -0.72 8.12 11.33
C CYS A 197 0.80 8.23 11.25
N TYR A 198 1.41 7.46 10.36
CA TYR A 198 2.82 7.53 10.01
C TYR A 198 2.94 7.81 8.52
N TYR A 199 3.73 8.80 8.12
CA TYR A 199 3.80 9.22 6.71
C TYR A 199 5.22 9.58 6.30
N ALA A 200 5.47 9.55 4.99
CA ALA A 200 6.79 9.88 4.42
C ALA A 200 6.90 11.41 4.23
N LYS A 201 7.37 12.09 5.28
CA LYS A 201 7.62 13.54 5.27
C LYS A 201 8.78 13.87 4.35
N ARG A 202 8.61 14.92 3.55
CA ARG A 202 9.66 15.41 2.65
C ARG A 202 10.74 16.15 3.43
N GLU A 203 11.99 15.80 3.20
CA GLU A 203 13.14 16.50 3.78
C GLU A 203 13.87 17.36 2.74
N ALA A 204 13.94 16.91 1.47
CA ALA A 204 14.62 17.64 0.41
C ALA A 204 13.99 17.38 -0.98
N GLY A 205 14.60 16.55 -1.81
CA GLY A 205 14.07 16.10 -3.10
C GLY A 205 12.74 15.33 -3.00
N PHE A 206 12.16 14.96 -4.14
CA PHE A 206 10.83 14.34 -4.17
C PHE A 206 10.76 12.97 -3.45
N GLU A 207 11.78 12.12 -3.61
CA GLU A 207 11.88 10.83 -2.90
C GLU A 207 12.81 10.88 -1.67
N GLU A 208 13.43 12.03 -1.39
CA GLU A 208 14.26 12.24 -0.18
C GLU A 208 13.34 12.56 1.00
N ARG A 209 12.87 11.48 1.62
CA ARG A 209 11.82 11.48 2.63
C ARG A 209 12.21 10.67 3.84
N ARG A 210 11.51 10.94 4.94
CA ARG A 210 11.61 10.19 6.19
C ARG A 210 10.23 9.88 6.74
N ILE A 211 10.07 8.65 7.20
CA ILE A 211 8.89 8.25 7.95
C ILE A 211 8.91 8.97 9.31
N VAL A 212 7.83 9.66 9.59
CA VAL A 212 7.58 10.30 10.89
C VAL A 212 6.18 9.92 11.38
N LYS A 213 5.97 10.01 12.69
CA LYS A 213 4.64 10.01 13.28
C LYS A 213 4.04 11.40 13.11
N ALA A 214 2.78 11.49 12.69
CA ALA A 214 2.04 12.74 12.66
C ALA A 214 1.80 13.26 14.08
N GLU A 215 2.01 14.55 14.30
CA GLU A 215 1.66 15.28 15.53
C GLU A 215 0.20 15.73 15.48
N SER A 216 -0.28 16.11 14.29
CA SER A 216 -1.70 16.35 14.01
C SER A 216 -2.20 15.53 12.83
N LEU A 217 -3.46 15.12 12.89
CA LEU A 217 -4.13 14.35 11.85
C LEU A 217 -5.53 14.92 11.62
N GLU A 218 -5.81 15.25 10.36
CA GLU A 218 -7.12 15.68 9.91
C GLU A 218 -7.62 14.71 8.83
N LEU A 219 -8.91 14.36 8.93
CA LEU A 219 -9.61 13.49 7.98
C LEU A 219 -10.80 14.24 7.39
N ASN A 220 -10.55 15.02 6.35
CA ASN A 220 -11.56 15.87 5.73
C ASN A 220 -12.42 15.04 4.79
N GLU A 221 -13.74 15.12 4.92
CA GLU A 221 -14.63 14.40 4.00
C GLU A 221 -14.59 15.03 2.61
N LEU A 222 -14.48 14.18 1.59
CA LEU A 222 -14.53 14.58 0.19
C LEU A 222 -15.76 13.95 -0.48
N PRO A 223 -16.37 14.63 -1.46
CA PRO A 223 -17.46 14.05 -2.24
C PRO A 223 -16.94 12.90 -3.10
N ALA A 224 -17.12 11.66 -2.63
CA ALA A 224 -16.53 10.49 -3.27
C ALA A 224 -16.89 10.35 -4.75
N GLU A 225 -18.11 10.69 -5.13
CA GLU A 225 -18.61 10.60 -6.51
C GLU A 225 -17.97 11.61 -7.48
N GLU A 226 -17.39 12.70 -6.97
CA GLU A 226 -16.64 13.66 -7.79
C GLU A 226 -15.20 13.21 -8.07
N HIS A 227 -14.65 12.35 -7.20
CA HIS A 227 -13.24 11.94 -7.24
C HIS A 227 -13.01 10.48 -7.63
N ILE A 228 -14.00 9.61 -7.42
CA ILE A 228 -13.88 8.16 -7.65
C ILE A 228 -15.16 7.63 -8.30
N VAL A 229 -14.99 7.06 -9.49
CA VAL A 229 -16.01 6.24 -10.15
C VAL A 229 -15.74 4.78 -9.80
N GLU A 230 -16.61 4.21 -8.98
CA GLU A 230 -16.56 2.80 -8.57
C GLU A 230 -17.53 1.97 -9.43
N THR A 231 -17.01 0.93 -10.07
CA THR A 231 -17.81 -0.08 -10.79
C THR A 231 -17.50 -1.47 -10.28
N GLU A 232 -18.48 -2.36 -10.36
CA GLU A 232 -18.38 -3.74 -9.85
C GLU A 232 -18.84 -4.73 -10.93
N ALA A 233 -18.10 -5.82 -11.07
CA ALA A 233 -18.43 -6.95 -11.92
C ALA A 233 -18.37 -8.24 -11.09
N PHE A 234 -19.43 -9.05 -11.14
CA PHE A 234 -19.48 -10.35 -10.47
C PHE A 234 -18.85 -11.43 -11.36
N THR A 235 -18.05 -12.32 -10.77
CA THR A 235 -17.39 -13.41 -11.50
C THR A 235 -18.25 -14.67 -11.59
N HIS A 236 -19.36 -14.75 -10.84
CA HIS A 236 -20.37 -15.78 -11.01
C HIS A 236 -21.47 -15.27 -11.95
N ALA A 237 -21.77 -16.03 -13.00
CA ALA A 237 -23.06 -15.91 -13.66
C ALA A 237 -24.13 -16.12 -12.58
N ARG A 238 -25.07 -15.18 -12.43
CA ARG A 238 -26.31 -15.49 -11.72
C ARG A 238 -26.90 -16.71 -12.44
N HIS A 239 -26.87 -17.87 -11.79
CA HIS A 239 -27.87 -18.87 -12.11
C HIS A 239 -29.20 -18.20 -11.77
N GLU A 240 -29.95 -17.79 -12.79
CA GLU A 240 -31.40 -17.62 -12.66
C GLU A 240 -31.89 -18.93 -12.06
N ASN A 241 -32.16 -18.93 -10.76
CA ASN A 241 -32.69 -20.08 -10.07
C ASN A 241 -34.21 -19.97 -10.25
N PRO A 242 -34.84 -20.76 -11.15
CA PRO A 242 -36.26 -20.60 -11.46
C PRO A 242 -37.16 -21.19 -10.35
N GLU A 243 -36.58 -21.73 -9.27
CA GLU A 243 -37.31 -22.46 -8.23
C GLU A 243 -37.88 -21.57 -7.10
N PHE A 244 -37.84 -20.25 -7.24
CA PHE A 244 -38.49 -19.33 -6.30
C PHE A 244 -39.28 -18.22 -7.02
N GLU A 245 -40.08 -18.60 -8.03
CA GLU A 245 -41.30 -17.87 -8.43
C GLU A 245 -42.55 -18.58 -7.88
#